data_AF-A0A087USC8-F1
#
_entry.id   AF-A0A087USC8-F1
#
_cell.length_a   1.000
_cell.length_b   1.000
_cell.length_c   1.000
_cell.angle_alpha   90.00
_cell.angle_beta   90.00
_cell.angle_gamma   90.00
#
_symmetry.space_group_name_H-M   'P 1'
#
loop_
_entity.id
_entity.type
_entity.pdbx_description
1 polymer ?
#
loop_
_entity_poly.entity_id
_entity_poly.type
_entity_poly.pdbx_seq_one_letter_code
_entity_poly.pdbx_strand_id
1 'polypeptide(L)'
;MNITSGSCKYYMDLQLDFGEEYGKTGVEMDEKMFKYAICLALKIMYGDLGYIIPIDILKYRTEDRRAYIRLPARDVTKVWSALSLFSNYEGLECMFRIFKVTQVLACLNLNSRIYFHKKTEDCTDI
;
A
#
# COMPACT_ATOMS: atom_id res chain seq x y z
N MET A 1 -8.21 30.25 15.06
CA MET A 1 -7.19 30.20 13.99
C MET A 1 -7.54 29.03 13.08
N ASN A 2 -8.16 29.29 11.93
CA ASN A 2 -8.44 28.27 10.94
C ASN A 2 -7.16 28.01 10.14
N ILE A 3 -6.43 26.98 10.54
CA ILE A 3 -5.30 26.49 9.75
C ILE A 3 -5.91 25.92 8.47
N THR A 4 -5.67 26.59 7.35
CA THR A 4 -6.06 26.14 6.03
C THR A 4 -5.43 24.76 5.78
N SER A 5 -6.29 23.74 5.86
CA SER A 5 -5.96 22.33 5.73
C SER A 5 -5.40 22.04 4.34
N GLY A 6 -4.07 22.02 4.21
CA GLY A 6 -3.44 21.32 3.10
C GLY A 6 -3.97 19.88 3.12
N SER A 7 -4.63 19.46 2.04
CA SER A 7 -5.33 18.16 1.96
C SER A 7 -4.49 17.07 2.63
N CYS A 8 -4.96 16.52 3.75
CA CYS A 8 -4.23 15.47 4.46
C CYS A 8 -4.16 14.24 3.55
N LYS A 9 -2.94 13.81 3.21
CA LYS A 9 -2.69 12.67 2.32
C LYS A 9 -1.99 11.56 3.10
N TYR A 10 -2.28 10.34 2.70
CA TYR A 10 -1.53 9.17 3.11
C TYR A 10 -0.75 8.60 1.93
N TYR A 11 0.30 7.89 2.29
CA TYR A 11 1.19 7.18 1.40
C TYR A 11 1.21 5.72 1.83
N MET A 12 1.06 4.83 0.87
CA MET A 12 1.12 3.38 1.12
C MET A 12 2.17 2.75 0.22
N ASP A 13 2.86 1.77 0.79
CA ASP A 13 3.77 0.87 0.10
C ASP A 13 3.10 -0.49 0.01
N LEU A 14 2.82 -0.93 -1.22
CA LEU A 14 2.09 -2.16 -1.47
C LEU A 14 2.62 -2.92 -2.68
N GLN A 15 2.35 -4.21 -2.71
CA GLN A 15 2.72 -5.15 -3.76
C GLN A 15 1.51 -5.97 -4.17
N LEU A 16 1.40 -6.28 -5.47
CA LEU A 16 0.44 -7.27 -5.96
C LEU A 16 1.17 -8.59 -6.25
N ASP A 17 0.79 -9.63 -5.51
CA ASP A 17 1.39 -10.96 -5.57
C ASP A 17 0.37 -11.94 -6.18
N PHE A 18 0.79 -12.73 -7.17
CA PHE A 18 -0.02 -13.79 -7.78
C PHE A 18 0.35 -15.18 -7.26
N GLY A 19 1.07 -15.24 -6.13
CA GLY A 19 1.58 -16.45 -5.51
C GLY A 19 2.92 -16.87 -6.10
N GLU A 20 3.73 -15.92 -6.57
CA GLU A 20 5.06 -16.21 -7.11
C GLU A 20 5.98 -16.84 -6.04
N GLU A 21 5.79 -16.48 -4.77
CA GLU A 21 6.48 -17.12 -3.64
C GLU A 21 6.12 -18.61 -3.47
N TYR A 22 4.97 -19.03 -3.98
CA TYR A 22 4.51 -20.41 -3.95
C TYR A 22 4.78 -21.17 -5.26
N GLY A 23 5.62 -20.61 -6.14
CA GLY A 23 6.04 -21.23 -7.39
C GLY A 23 5.06 -21.06 -8.57
N LYS A 24 4.06 -20.17 -8.46
CA LYS A 24 3.21 -19.80 -9.60
C LYS A 24 3.99 -18.92 -10.58
N THR A 25 3.66 -19.01 -11.87
CA THR A 25 4.24 -18.14 -12.90
C THR A 25 3.86 -16.69 -12.63
N GLY A 26 4.86 -15.81 -12.60
CA GLY A 26 4.63 -14.40 -12.40
C GLY A 26 3.85 -13.78 -13.56
N VAL A 27 2.91 -12.91 -13.21
CA VAL A 27 2.17 -12.13 -14.21
C VAL A 27 2.93 -10.84 -14.48
N GLU A 28 3.31 -10.62 -15.74
CA GLU A 28 3.84 -9.33 -16.16
C GLU A 28 2.70 -8.30 -16.16
N MET A 29 2.94 -7.16 -15.51
CA MET A 29 1.92 -6.14 -15.36
C MET A 29 2.54 -4.75 -15.46
N ASP A 30 1.98 -3.92 -16.33
CA ASP A 30 2.36 -2.52 -16.48
C ASP A 30 1.73 -1.64 -15.37
N GLU A 31 2.26 -0.43 -15.17
CA GLU A 31 1.77 0.54 -14.19
C GLU A 31 0.26 0.81 -14.36
N LYS A 32 -0.21 0.89 -15.61
CA LYS A 32 -1.63 1.13 -15.92
C LYS A 32 -2.53 -0.02 -15.46
N MET A 33 -2.09 -1.26 -15.69
CA MET A 33 -2.80 -2.45 -15.24
C MET A 33 -2.80 -2.54 -13.71
N PHE A 34 -1.67 -2.23 -13.07
CA PHE A 34 -1.59 -2.14 -11.62
C PHE A 34 -2.57 -1.10 -11.05
N LYS A 35 -2.63 0.09 -11.66
CA LYS A 35 -3.59 1.13 -11.28
C LYS A 35 -5.02 0.65 -11.45
N TYR A 36 -5.31 -0.01 -12.57
CA TYR A 36 -6.62 -0.56 -12.85
C TYR A 36 -7.01 -1.63 -11.81
N ALA A 37 -6.10 -2.52 -11.39
CA ALA A 37 -6.34 -3.49 -10.34
C ALA A 37 -6.76 -2.84 -9.01
N ILE A 38 -6.10 -1.75 -8.62
CA ILE A 38 -6.48 -0.98 -7.42
C ILE A 38 -7.89 -0.39 -7.58
N CYS A 39 -8.16 0.27 -8.71
CA CYS A 39 -9.47 0.86 -8.99
C CYS A 39 -10.57 -0.21 -9.05
N LEU A 40 -10.28 -1.39 -9.58
CA LEU A 40 -11.18 -2.52 -9.65
C LEU A 40 -11.49 -3.06 -8.24
N ALA A 41 -10.48 -3.23 -7.39
CA ALA A 41 -10.67 -3.63 -5.99
C ALA A 41 -11.62 -2.68 -5.25
N LEU A 42 -11.44 -1.38 -5.46
CA LEU A 42 -12.32 -0.35 -4.89
C LEU A 42 -13.73 -0.42 -5.46
N LYS A 43 -13.86 -0.66 -6.76
CA LYS A 43 -15.15 -0.79 -7.42
C LYS A 43 -15.92 -2.03 -6.94
N ILE A 44 -15.25 -3.16 -6.75
CA ILE A 44 -15.87 -4.39 -6.27
C ILE A 44 -16.39 -4.21 -4.84
N MET A 45 -15.63 -3.55 -3.97
CA MET A 45 -16.02 -3.40 -2.57
C MET A 45 -17.01 -2.26 -2.30
N TYR A 46 -16.80 -1.11 -2.96
CA TYR A 46 -17.51 0.14 -2.65
C TYR A 46 -18.32 0.70 -3.83
N GLY A 47 -18.39 -0.04 -4.94
CA GLY A 47 -19.07 0.41 -6.17
C GLY A 47 -18.38 1.62 -6.82
N ASP A 48 -19.16 2.38 -7.60
CA ASP A 48 -18.64 3.53 -8.34
C ASP A 48 -18.10 4.64 -7.43
N LEU A 49 -18.60 4.75 -6.19
CA LEU A 49 -18.07 5.66 -5.18
C LEU A 49 -16.63 5.31 -4.78
N GLY A 50 -16.30 4.02 -4.74
CA GLY A 50 -14.93 3.57 -4.52
C GLY A 50 -14.03 3.87 -5.71
N TYR A 51 -14.54 3.67 -6.92
CA TYR A 51 -13.79 3.88 -8.17
C TYR A 51 -13.34 5.34 -8.36
N ILE A 52 -14.13 6.31 -7.89
CA ILE A 52 -13.84 7.75 -8.01
C ILE A 52 -12.76 8.21 -7.00
N ILE A 53 -12.37 7.38 -6.03
CA ILE A 53 -11.34 7.76 -5.05
C ILE A 53 -10.03 8.07 -5.79
N PRO A 54 -9.48 9.29 -5.65
CA PRO A 54 -8.29 9.68 -6.41
C PRO A 54 -7.06 8.98 -5.82
N ILE A 55 -6.49 8.05 -6.60
CA ILE A 55 -5.26 7.35 -6.25
C ILE A 55 -4.20 7.66 -7.30
N ASP A 56 -3.06 8.14 -6.81
CA ASP A 56 -1.89 8.42 -7.62
C ASP A 56 -0.81 7.37 -7.32
N ILE A 57 -0.25 6.78 -8.37
CA ILE A 57 0.96 5.96 -8.26
C ILE A 57 2.14 6.92 -8.35
N LEU A 58 2.99 6.92 -7.32
CA LEU A 58 4.19 7.76 -7.26
C LEU A 58 5.40 7.08 -7.86
N LYS A 59 5.48 5.77 -7.67
CA LYS A 59 6.56 4.92 -8.19
C LYS A 59 6.01 3.52 -8.35
N TYR A 60 6.29 2.91 -9.49
CA TYR A 60 5.99 1.51 -9.76
C TYR A 60 7.27 0.77 -10.12
N ARG A 61 7.43 -0.43 -9.57
CA ARG A 61 8.51 -1.37 -9.91
C ARG A 61 7.90 -2.62 -10.50
N THR A 62 8.18 -2.86 -11.77
CA THR A 62 7.66 -4.00 -12.55
C THR A 62 8.19 -5.34 -12.06
N GLU A 63 9.46 -5.40 -11.64
CA GLU A 63 10.14 -6.64 -11.17
C GLU A 63 9.33 -7.39 -10.11
N ASP A 64 8.80 -6.67 -9.13
CA ASP A 64 8.09 -7.23 -7.99
C ASP A 64 6.61 -6.82 -7.95
N ARG A 65 6.11 -6.08 -8.96
CA ARG A 65 4.79 -5.39 -8.93
C ARG A 65 4.56 -4.62 -7.63
N ARG A 66 5.56 -3.85 -7.19
CA ARG A 66 5.51 -3.05 -5.96
C ARG A 66 5.35 -1.58 -6.31
N ALA A 67 4.47 -0.88 -5.59
CA ALA A 67 4.14 0.50 -5.83
C ALA A 67 4.09 1.32 -4.55
N TYR A 68 4.44 2.61 -4.69
CA TYR A 68 4.08 3.63 -3.73
C TYR A 68 2.87 4.39 -4.25
N ILE A 69 1.80 4.41 -3.47
CA ILE A 69 0.58 5.15 -3.82
C ILE A 69 0.33 6.31 -2.86
N ARG A 70 -0.38 7.32 -3.35
CA ARG A 70 -0.87 8.46 -2.60
C ARG A 70 -2.38 8.51 -2.67
N LEU A 71 -3.01 8.78 -1.53
CA LEU A 71 -4.47 8.82 -1.40
C LEU A 71 -4.92 9.85 -0.34
N PRO A 72 -6.18 10.30 -0.39
CA PRO A 72 -6.76 11.16 0.65
C PRO A 72 -6.84 10.45 2.00
N ALA A 73 -6.55 11.16 3.09
CA ALA A 73 -6.62 10.62 4.44
C ALA A 73 -8.00 10.07 4.82
N ARG A 74 -9.07 10.73 4.38
CA ARG A 74 -10.46 10.31 4.65
C ARG A 74 -10.81 8.92 4.09
N ASP A 75 -10.09 8.47 3.06
CA ASP A 75 -10.38 7.23 2.34
C ASP A 75 -9.35 6.13 2.65
N VAL A 76 -8.41 6.38 3.57
CA VAL A 76 -7.31 5.45 3.90
C VAL A 76 -7.81 4.07 4.31
N THR A 77 -8.83 4.01 5.17
CA THR A 77 -9.41 2.76 5.67
C THR A 77 -10.15 2.00 4.58
N LYS A 78 -10.84 2.73 3.68
CA LYS A 78 -11.55 2.12 2.55
C LYS A 78 -10.57 1.48 1.58
N VAL A 79 -9.51 2.21 1.22
CA VAL A 79 -8.51 1.70 0.30
C VAL A 79 -7.79 0.50 0.90
N TRP A 80 -7.40 0.56 2.17
CA TRP A 80 -6.78 -0.58 2.84
C TRP A 80 -7.71 -1.80 2.82
N SER A 81 -8.95 -1.67 3.29
CA SER A 81 -9.86 -2.82 3.35
C SER A 81 -10.12 -3.42 1.97
N ALA A 82 -10.31 -2.59 0.94
CA ALA A 82 -10.52 -3.03 -0.44
C ALA A 82 -9.35 -3.84 -0.96
N LEU A 83 -8.12 -3.34 -0.77
CA LEU A 83 -6.92 -4.04 -1.21
C LEU A 83 -6.71 -5.35 -0.44
N SER A 84 -6.92 -5.36 0.88
CA SER A 84 -6.72 -6.56 1.70
C SER A 84 -7.71 -7.69 1.40
N LEU A 85 -8.92 -7.38 0.93
CA LEU A 85 -9.93 -8.39 0.57
C LEU A 85 -9.96 -8.71 -0.92
N PHE A 86 -9.18 -8.01 -1.74
CA PHE A 86 -9.09 -8.29 -3.16
C PHE A 86 -8.29 -9.56 -3.41
N SER A 87 -8.94 -10.57 -3.97
CA SER A 87 -8.38 -11.91 -4.14
C SER A 87 -8.31 -12.42 -5.58
N ASN A 88 -8.89 -11.67 -6.54
CA ASN A 88 -9.02 -12.13 -7.92
C ASN A 88 -8.88 -10.96 -8.89
N TYR A 89 -7.95 -11.10 -9.84
CA TYR A 89 -7.76 -10.19 -10.96
C TYR A 89 -7.86 -10.99 -12.27
N GLU A 90 -8.88 -10.72 -13.08
CA GLU A 90 -9.09 -11.38 -14.39
C GLU A 90 -9.09 -12.92 -14.33
N GLY A 91 -9.62 -13.49 -13.23
CA GLY A 91 -9.66 -14.94 -13.03
C GLY A 91 -8.41 -15.52 -12.37
N LEU A 92 -7.37 -14.72 -12.16
CA LEU A 92 -6.14 -15.12 -11.48
C LEU A 92 -6.23 -14.79 -9.98
N GLU A 93 -5.89 -15.76 -9.14
CA GLU A 93 -5.75 -15.55 -7.70
C GLU A 93 -4.59 -14.58 -7.42
N CYS A 94 -4.87 -13.52 -6.69
CA CYS A 94 -3.88 -12.52 -6.32
C CYS A 94 -4.12 -12.00 -4.91
N MET A 95 -3.13 -11.32 -4.35
CA MET A 95 -3.23 -10.68 -3.05
C MET A 95 -2.44 -9.38 -3.03
N PHE A 96 -3.05 -8.30 -2.54
CA PHE A 96 -2.30 -7.11 -2.20
C PHE A 96 -1.63 -7.25 -0.84
N ARG A 97 -0.30 -7.09 -0.81
CA ARG A 97 0.51 -7.03 0.41
C ARG A 97 0.84 -5.58 0.72
N ILE A 98 0.36 -5.08 1.85
CA ILE A 98 0.63 -3.70 2.30
C ILE A 98 1.78 -3.75 3.31
N PHE A 99 2.90 -3.11 2.99
CA PHE A 99 4.10 -3.09 3.82
C PHE A 99 4.12 -1.94 4.82
N LYS A 100 3.78 -0.73 4.35
CA LYS A 100 3.85 0.49 5.16
C LYS A 100 2.73 1.46 4.80
N VAL A 101 2.27 2.20 5.80
CA VAL A 101 1.28 3.26 5.67
C VAL A 101 1.77 4.46 6.50
N THR A 102 1.86 5.64 5.89
CA THR A 102 2.37 6.85 6.56
C THR A 102 1.78 8.12 5.97
N GLN A 103 1.71 9.18 6.76
CA GLN A 103 1.34 10.53 6.30
C GLN A 103 2.53 11.31 5.72
N VAL A 104 3.76 10.83 5.94
CA VAL A 104 4.99 11.51 5.53
C VAL A 104 5.74 10.66 4.51
N LEU A 105 5.86 11.15 3.27
CA LEU A 105 6.47 10.41 2.16
C LEU A 105 7.90 9.94 2.47
N ALA A 106 8.71 10.75 3.16
CA ALA A 106 10.07 10.39 3.55
C ALA A 106 10.12 9.13 4.44
N CYS A 107 9.06 8.86 5.21
CA CYS A 107 8.96 7.69 6.07
C CYS A 107 8.71 6.38 5.31
N LEU A 108 8.35 6.41 4.02
CA LEU A 108 8.22 5.17 3.23
C LEU A 108 9.57 4.47 3.05
N ASN A 109 10.66 5.22 2.90
CA ASN A 109 12.01 4.65 2.79
C ASN A 109 12.61 4.26 4.14
N LEU A 110 12.12 4.82 5.26
CA LEU A 110 12.58 4.47 6.60
C LEU A 110 12.13 3.05 6.96
N ASN A 111 13.06 2.17 7.33
CA ASN A 111 12.77 0.79 7.70
C ASN A 111 12.74 0.65 9.22
N SER A 112 11.54 0.52 9.79
CA SER A 112 11.36 0.32 11.23
C SER A 112 11.97 -0.99 11.74
N ARG A 113 12.22 -1.98 10.87
CA ARG A 113 12.80 -3.28 11.25
C ARG A 113 14.31 -3.25 11.48
N ILE A 114 14.99 -2.15 11.14
CA ILE A 114 16.45 -1.99 11.30
C ILE A 114 16.79 -1.28 12.63
N TYR A 115 15.78 -0.88 13.42
CA TYR A 115 16.03 -0.29 14.74
C TYR A 115 16.48 -1.37 15.72
N PHE A 116 17.77 -1.36 16.04
CA PHE A 116 18.33 -2.11 17.15
C PHE A 116 18.10 -1.31 18.44
N HIS A 117 17.21 -1.80 19.32
CA HIS A 117 17.16 -1.30 20.69
C HIS A 117 18.48 -1.65 21.37
N LYS A 118 19.28 -0.63 21.69
CA LYS A 118 20.40 -0.80 22.61
C LYS A 118 19.77 -1.15 23.96
N LYS A 119 19.97 -2.37 24.45
CA LYS A 119 19.60 -2.72 25.84
C LYS A 119 20.30 -1.71 26.73
N THR A 120 19.53 -0.99 27.53
CA THR A 120 20.07 -0.25 28.67
C THR A 120 20.78 -1.28 29.53
N GLU A 121 22.09 -1.11 29.71
CA GLU A 121 22.85 -1.90 30.67
C GLU A 121 22.19 -1.68 32.03
N ASP A 122 21.70 -2.76 32.64
CA ASP A 122 21.15 -2.73 33.99
C ASP A 122 22.20 -2.10 34.91
N CYS A 123 21.87 -0.94 35.49
CA CYS A 123 22.60 -0.42 36.63
C CYS A 123 22.44 -1.43 37.76
N THR A 124 23.37 -2.36 37.91
CA THR A 124 23.56 -3.08 39.18
C THR A 124 24.09 -2.06 40.17
N ASP A 125 23.17 -1.50 40.96
CA ASP A 125 23.45 -0.79 42.20
C ASP A 125 24.27 -1.71 43.12
N ILE A 126 25.46 -1.24 43.53
CA ILE A 126 26.25 -1.75 44.66
C ILE A 126 26.18 -0.69 45.75
#